data_AF-A0A372Q7I1-F1
#
_entry.id   AF-A0A372Q7I1-F1
#
_cell.length_a   1.000
_cell.length_b   1.000
_cell.length_c   1.000
_cell.angle_alpha   90.00
_cell.angle_beta   90.00
_cell.angle_gamma   90.00
#
_symmetry.space_group_name_H-M   'P 1'
#
loop_
_entity.id
_entity.type
_entity.pdbx_description
1 polymer ?
#
loop_
_entity_poly.entity_id
_entity_poly.type
_entity_poly.pdbx_seq_one_letter_code
_entity_poly.pdbx_strand_id
1 'polypeptide(L)'
;MENQDSSVNTEATTVDEINIGPIGNTQSREKSSIPESERPSLVNLRNLGYNILKSLEDKTVRDIDFPELGSCSECGNDILMSPLKAFSYLTCGHIFHRLCIEKKLFLGTPSACPAPDCGKSVDILDKAG
;
A
#
# COMPACT_ATOMS: atom_id res chain seq x y z
N MET A 1 45.53 -37.16 -31.88
CA MET A 1 45.78 -37.61 -33.26
C MET A 1 44.42 -37.99 -33.82
N GLU A 2 43.72 -37.02 -34.42
CA GLU A 2 43.76 -36.69 -35.86
C GLU A 2 43.17 -37.85 -36.70
N ASN A 3 42.24 -37.73 -37.65
CA ASN A 3 41.44 -36.68 -38.30
C ASN A 3 40.32 -37.43 -39.09
N GLN A 4 39.07 -36.93 -39.17
CA GLN A 4 38.36 -36.39 -40.37
C GLN A 4 38.13 -37.41 -41.53
N ASP A 5 37.00 -37.48 -42.25
CA ASP A 5 36.20 -36.47 -42.98
C ASP A 5 34.72 -36.94 -43.14
N SER A 6 33.71 -36.12 -42.87
CA SER A 6 32.99 -35.18 -43.78
C SER A 6 31.98 -35.80 -44.78
N SER A 7 30.74 -35.32 -44.72
CA SER A 7 30.04 -34.84 -45.93
C SER A 7 29.01 -33.77 -45.56
N VAL A 8 29.09 -32.67 -46.30
CA VAL A 8 28.32 -31.43 -46.19
C VAL A 8 27.05 -31.54 -47.03
N ASN A 9 25.94 -31.00 -46.55
CA ASN A 9 24.98 -30.34 -47.43
C ASN A 9 24.50 -29.01 -46.84
N THR A 10 24.95 -27.95 -47.49
CA THR A 10 24.53 -26.56 -47.34
C THR A 10 23.17 -26.37 -48.00
N GLU A 11 22.24 -25.69 -47.32
CA GLU A 11 21.35 -24.76 -47.99
C GLU A 11 21.10 -23.56 -47.08
N ALA A 12 21.39 -22.38 -47.62
CA ALA A 12 21.28 -21.09 -46.98
C ALA A 12 19.90 -20.50 -47.24
N THR A 13 19.26 -19.93 -46.22
CA THR A 13 18.18 -18.97 -46.41
C THR A 13 18.35 -17.83 -45.41
N THR A 14 18.93 -16.77 -45.97
CA THR A 14 18.85 -15.33 -45.69
C THR A 14 18.20 -14.87 -44.38
N VAL A 15 19.00 -14.07 -43.67
CA VAL A 15 18.60 -13.12 -42.62
C VAL A 15 17.68 -12.08 -43.25
N ASP A 16 16.42 -12.02 -42.83
CA ASP A 16 15.57 -10.85 -43.02
C ASP A 16 15.01 -10.39 -41.67
N GLU A 17 15.11 -9.10 -41.47
CA GLU A 17 15.10 -8.38 -40.21
C GLU A 17 13.79 -8.55 -39.42
N ILE A 18 13.93 -8.88 -38.13
CA ILE A 18 12.83 -8.68 -37.18
C ILE A 18 12.67 -7.16 -37.05
N ASN A 19 11.64 -6.61 -37.71
CA ASN A 19 11.29 -5.21 -37.64
C ASN A 19 10.92 -4.83 -36.20
N ILE A 20 11.92 -4.48 -35.39
CA ILE A 20 11.70 -3.84 -34.09
C ILE A 20 11.42 -2.37 -34.41
N GLY A 21 10.15 -2.08 -34.71
CA GLY A 21 9.68 -0.69 -34.77
C GLY A 21 10.03 0.06 -33.47
N PRO A 22 10.13 1.40 -33.52
CA PRO A 22 10.48 2.16 -32.34
C PRO A 22 9.46 1.87 -31.25
N ILE A 23 9.95 1.36 -30.11
CA ILE A 23 9.16 1.21 -28.88
C ILE A 23 8.82 2.63 -28.44
N GLY A 24 7.70 3.14 -28.93
CA GLY A 24 7.12 4.38 -28.47
C GLY A 24 6.81 4.22 -26.99
N ASN A 25 7.69 4.74 -26.13
CA ASN A 25 7.35 5.00 -24.75
C ASN A 25 6.32 6.13 -24.72
N THR A 26 5.06 5.74 -24.89
CA THR A 26 3.97 6.39 -24.20
C THR A 26 3.42 5.38 -23.21
N GLN A 27 4.18 5.09 -22.14
CA GLN A 27 3.51 4.92 -20.87
C GLN A 27 2.79 6.24 -20.59
N SER A 28 1.56 6.33 -21.08
CA SER A 28 0.52 7.06 -20.37
C SER A 28 0.50 6.42 -18.99
N ARG A 29 1.37 6.91 -18.12
CA ARG A 29 1.31 6.72 -16.69
C ARG A 29 -0.06 7.27 -16.37
N GLU A 30 -1.04 6.39 -16.24
CA GLU A 30 -2.34 6.75 -15.69
C GLU A 30 -2.02 7.43 -14.38
N LYS A 31 -2.07 8.75 -14.41
CA LYS A 31 -1.85 9.59 -13.25
C LYS A 31 -3.04 9.23 -12.41
N SER A 32 -2.86 8.42 -11.37
CA SER A 32 -3.97 8.07 -10.48
C SER A 32 -4.61 9.40 -10.10
N SER A 33 -5.88 9.59 -10.44
CA SER A 33 -6.61 10.86 -10.27
C SER A 33 -6.84 11.22 -8.81
N ILE A 34 -6.15 10.53 -7.90
CA ILE A 34 -6.14 10.74 -6.47
C ILE A 34 -5.39 12.07 -6.23
N PRO A 35 -6.07 13.10 -5.69
CA PRO A 35 -5.44 14.33 -5.23
C PRO A 35 -4.20 14.02 -4.38
N GLU A 36 -3.14 14.82 -4.48
CA GLU A 36 -1.93 14.62 -3.66
C GLU A 36 -2.23 14.63 -2.15
N SER A 37 -3.32 15.27 -1.73
CA SER A 37 -3.83 15.28 -0.35
C SER A 37 -4.38 13.93 0.13
N GLU A 38 -4.80 13.05 -0.77
CA GLU A 38 -5.37 11.73 -0.46
C GLU A 38 -4.30 10.62 -0.42
N ARG A 39 -3.08 10.91 -0.89
CA ARG A 39 -1.98 9.95 -0.77
C ARG A 39 -1.42 9.98 0.65
N PRO A 40 -1.34 8.84 1.36
CA PRO A 40 -0.60 8.78 2.61
C PRO A 40 0.81 9.33 2.38
N SER A 41 1.25 10.26 3.22
CA SER A 41 2.60 10.79 3.09
C SER A 41 3.61 9.64 3.18
N LEU A 42 4.72 9.72 2.45
CA LEU A 42 5.81 8.73 2.54
C LEU A 42 6.25 8.53 4.01
N VAL A 43 6.21 9.61 4.79
CA VAL A 43 6.50 9.61 6.23
C VAL A 43 5.51 8.73 7.00
N ASN A 44 4.20 8.83 6.71
CA ASN A 44 3.17 8.02 7.37
C ASN A 44 3.36 6.53 7.06
N LEU A 45 3.66 6.18 5.81
CA LEU A 45 3.92 4.79 5.41
C LEU A 45 5.19 4.23 6.07
N ARG A 46 6.25 5.03 6.14
CA ARG A 46 7.50 4.65 6.83
C ARG A 46 7.24 4.38 8.32
N ASN A 47 6.53 5.28 9.00
CA ASN A 47 6.23 5.14 10.42
C ASN A 47 5.33 3.92 10.69
N LEU A 48 4.35 3.65 9.82
CA LEU A 48 3.54 2.44 9.91
C LEU A 48 4.41 1.17 9.78
N GLY A 49 5.34 1.15 8.82
CA GLY A 49 6.30 0.06 8.66
C GLY A 49 7.12 -0.21 9.93
N TYR A 50 7.65 0.83 10.57
CA TYR A 50 8.40 0.68 11.82
C TYR A 50 7.55 0.15 12.97
N ASN A 51 6.30 0.62 13.09
CA ASN A 51 5.39 0.12 14.11
C ASN A 51 5.04 -1.37 13.91
N ILE A 52 4.86 -1.80 12.66
CA ILE A 52 4.64 -3.23 12.35
C ILE A 52 5.86 -4.06 12.77
N LEU A 53 7.07 -3.65 12.36
CA LEU A 53 8.30 -4.36 12.74
C LEU A 53 8.50 -4.40 14.26
N LYS A 54 8.20 -3.30 14.96
CA LYS A 54 8.25 -3.25 16.43
C LYS A 54 7.26 -4.21 17.08
N SER A 55 6.03 -4.30 16.55
CA SER A 55 5.01 -5.24 17.06
C SER A 55 5.39 -6.71 16.85
N LEU A 56 6.29 -6.99 15.91
CA LEU A 56 6.86 -8.31 15.64
C LEU A 56 8.19 -8.54 16.39
N GLU A 57 8.56 -7.65 17.31
CA GLU A 57 9.81 -7.68 18.08
C GLU A 57 11.08 -7.71 17.19
N ASP A 58 11.01 -7.11 16.00
CA ASP A 58 12.14 -7.09 15.07
C ASP A 58 13.30 -6.23 15.64
N LYS A 59 14.48 -6.82 15.71
CA LYS A 59 15.68 -6.17 16.26
C LYS A 59 16.16 -4.96 15.44
N THR A 60 15.81 -4.87 14.16
CA THR A 60 16.27 -3.80 13.26
C THR A 60 15.70 -2.43 13.61
N VAL A 61 14.60 -2.37 14.36
CA VAL A 61 13.94 -1.13 14.76
C VAL A 61 14.14 -0.75 16.22
N ARG A 62 14.99 -1.48 16.97
CA ARG A 62 15.20 -1.24 18.41
C ARG A 62 15.87 0.10 18.72
N ASP A 63 16.79 0.54 17.88
CA ASP A 63 17.58 1.76 18.08
C ASP A 63 17.10 2.94 17.20
N ILE A 64 15.92 2.78 16.57
CA ILE A 64 15.33 3.82 15.72
C ILE A 64 14.26 4.54 16.55
N ASP A 65 14.38 5.85 16.68
CA ASP A 65 13.33 6.69 17.26
C ASP A 65 12.29 7.03 16.18
N PHE A 66 11.03 6.69 16.45
CA PHE A 66 9.90 6.96 15.57
C PHE A 66 8.59 7.08 16.36
N PRO A 67 7.61 7.83 15.85
CA PRO A 67 6.31 7.95 16.51
C PRO A 67 5.60 6.59 16.60
N GLU A 68 5.21 6.22 17.82
CA GLU A 68 4.41 5.02 18.04
C GLU A 68 3.00 5.19 17.48
N LEU A 69 2.47 4.10 16.94
CA LEU A 69 1.10 4.05 16.44
C LEU A 69 0.15 4.01 17.64
N GLY A 70 -0.83 4.92 17.65
CA GLY A 70 -1.85 4.95 18.69
C GLY A 70 -2.74 3.69 18.70
N SER A 71 -3.46 3.52 19.80
CA SER A 71 -4.45 2.47 19.96
C SER A 71 -5.80 2.84 19.31
N CYS A 72 -6.69 1.86 19.23
CA CYS A 72 -8.05 2.07 18.71
C CYS A 72 -8.82 3.05 19.60
N SER A 73 -9.29 4.17 19.04
CA SER A 73 -10.01 5.20 19.79
C SER A 73 -11.39 4.77 20.31
N GLU A 74 -11.90 3.61 19.86
CA GLU A 74 -13.17 3.03 20.35
C GLU A 74 -12.97 1.97 21.43
N CYS A 75 -12.05 1.03 21.23
CA CYS A 75 -11.88 -0.11 22.14
C CYS A 75 -10.62 -0.06 23.00
N GLY A 76 -9.77 0.96 22.84
CA GLY A 76 -8.53 1.17 23.60
C GLY A 76 -7.39 0.20 23.30
N ASN A 77 -7.68 -0.93 22.65
CA ASN A 77 -6.68 -1.94 22.32
C ASN A 77 -5.73 -1.50 21.20
N ASP A 78 -4.49 -1.97 21.28
CA ASP A 78 -3.45 -1.76 20.27
C ASP A 78 -3.88 -2.27 18.90
N ILE A 79 -3.60 -1.46 17.87
CA ILE A 79 -4.00 -1.74 16.48
C ILE A 79 -3.20 -2.91 15.88
N LEU A 80 -1.95 -3.07 16.31
CA LEU A 80 -1.02 -4.08 15.80
C LEU A 80 -0.92 -5.32 16.70
N MET A 81 -1.84 -5.47 17.66
CA MET A 81 -1.87 -6.65 18.52
C MET A 81 -2.26 -7.90 17.71
N SER A 82 -1.55 -9.01 17.94
CA SER A 82 -1.87 -10.29 17.30
C SER A 82 -3.18 -10.89 17.86
N PRO A 83 -4.09 -11.42 17.01
CA PRO A 83 -4.03 -11.43 15.56
C PRO A 83 -4.33 -10.06 14.95
N LEU A 84 -3.52 -9.65 13.95
CA LEU A 84 -3.66 -8.36 13.28
C LEU A 84 -5.06 -8.20 12.69
N LYS A 85 -5.67 -7.04 12.95
CA LYS A 85 -7.00 -6.67 12.44
C LYS A 85 -6.85 -5.52 11.45
N ALA A 86 -7.71 -5.52 10.43
CA ALA A 86 -7.83 -4.35 9.59
C ALA A 86 -8.21 -3.12 10.43
N PHE A 87 -7.65 -1.96 10.10
CA PHE A 87 -7.90 -0.70 10.78
C PHE A 87 -7.99 0.43 9.77
N SER A 88 -8.54 1.55 10.22
CA SER A 88 -8.70 2.79 9.45
C SER A 88 -8.03 3.93 10.19
N TYR A 89 -7.28 4.75 9.46
CA TYR A 89 -6.70 5.99 9.94
C TYR A 89 -7.48 7.15 9.34
N LEU A 90 -8.14 7.95 10.18
CA LEU A 90 -8.96 9.06 9.72
C LEU A 90 -8.11 10.32 9.56
N THR A 91 -8.54 11.24 8.71
CA THR A 91 -7.89 12.55 8.48
C THR A 91 -7.81 13.40 9.76
N CYS A 92 -8.70 13.17 10.73
CA CYS A 92 -8.65 13.77 12.05
C CYS A 92 -7.54 13.24 12.97
N GLY A 93 -6.79 12.21 12.55
CA GLY A 93 -5.70 11.58 13.30
C GLY A 93 -6.10 10.38 14.15
N HIS A 94 -7.40 10.11 14.29
CA HIS A 94 -7.90 8.96 15.06
C HIS A 94 -7.79 7.65 14.29
N ILE A 95 -7.48 6.58 15.01
CA ILE A 95 -7.29 5.23 14.47
C ILE A 95 -8.34 4.31 15.06
N PHE A 96 -8.93 3.47 14.22
CA PHE A 96 -9.94 2.52 14.66
C PHE A 96 -9.71 1.16 14.02
N HIS A 97 -9.95 0.07 14.76
CA HIS A 97 -10.21 -1.20 14.11
C HIS A 97 -11.39 -1.07 13.15
N ARG A 98 -11.32 -1.73 12.00
CA ARG A 98 -12.35 -1.70 10.96
C ARG A 98 -13.75 -1.97 11.54
N LEU A 99 -13.88 -3.03 12.35
CA LEU A 99 -15.15 -3.38 12.98
C LEU A 99 -15.61 -2.37 14.06
N CYS A 100 -14.69 -1.63 14.68
CA CYS A 100 -15.03 -0.61 15.66
C CYS A 100 -15.64 0.63 15.00
N ILE A 101 -15.02 1.10 13.91
CA ILE A 101 -15.53 2.27 13.18
C ILE A 101 -16.79 1.94 12.38
N GLU A 102 -16.86 0.77 11.74
CA GLU A 102 -18.06 0.34 11.01
C GLU A 102 -19.28 0.34 11.94
N LYS A 103 -19.20 -0.29 13.12
CA LYS A 103 -20.30 -0.30 14.11
C LYS A 103 -20.79 1.11 14.45
N LYS A 104 -19.89 2.09 14.56
CA LYS A 104 -20.24 3.46 14.93
C LYS A 104 -20.78 4.27 13.76
N LEU A 105 -20.26 4.08 12.55
CA LEU A 105 -20.75 4.74 11.34
C LEU A 105 -22.13 4.20 10.90
N PHE A 106 -22.42 2.92 11.12
CA PHE A 106 -23.74 2.34 10.81
C PHE A 106 -24.83 2.70 11.83
N LEU A 107 -24.47 3.03 13.07
CA LEU A 107 -25.43 3.31 14.16
C LEU A 107 -25.56 4.81 14.51
N GLY A 108 -24.67 5.66 14.01
CA GLY A 108 -24.58 7.07 14.35
C GLY A 108 -24.85 8.03 13.19
N THR A 109 -24.54 9.30 13.39
CA THR A 109 -24.51 10.31 12.31
C THR A 109 -23.37 9.95 11.35
N PRO A 110 -23.66 9.63 10.07
CA PRO A 110 -22.70 8.97 9.16
C PRO A 110 -21.41 9.75 8.87
N SER A 111 -21.34 11.02 9.25
CA SER A 111 -20.31 11.92 8.77
C SER A 111 -19.38 12.46 9.86
N ALA A 112 -19.40 11.94 11.09
CA ALA A 112 -18.56 12.45 12.19
C ALA A 112 -17.64 11.37 12.79
N CYS A 113 -16.45 11.80 13.21
CA CYS A 113 -15.50 10.93 13.88
C CYS A 113 -16.10 10.45 15.22
N PRO A 114 -16.14 9.13 15.48
CA PRO A 114 -16.77 8.59 16.68
C PRO A 114 -15.89 8.67 17.93
N ALA A 115 -14.66 9.20 17.83
CA ALA A 115 -13.82 9.43 19.00
C ALA A 115 -14.45 10.50 19.91
N PRO A 116 -14.37 10.35 21.25
CA PRO A 116 -14.83 11.36 22.20
C PRO A 116 -14.23 12.73 21.87
N ASP A 117 -15.05 13.78 21.93
CA ASP A 117 -14.64 15.18 21.75
C ASP A 117 -14.00 15.56 20.40
N CYS A 118 -14.01 14.67 19.41
CA CYS A 118 -13.46 14.97 18.08
C CYS A 118 -14.43 15.76 17.21
N GLY A 119 -15.63 15.20 16.94
CA GLY A 119 -16.69 15.83 16.15
C GLY A 119 -16.35 16.19 14.69
N LYS A 120 -15.09 15.99 14.24
CA LYS A 120 -14.66 16.30 12.87
C LYS A 120 -15.34 15.40 11.85
N SER A 121 -15.58 15.94 10.67
CA SER A 121 -16.24 15.17 9.62
C SER A 121 -15.36 14.02 9.12
N VAL A 122 -15.99 12.93 8.73
CA VAL A 122 -15.37 11.79 8.07
C VAL A 122 -15.94 11.72 6.67
N ASP A 123 -15.07 11.89 5.68
CA ASP A 123 -15.46 11.76 4.28
C ASP A 123 -15.69 10.28 3.98
N ILE A 124 -16.95 9.90 3.77
CA ILE A 124 -17.29 8.61 3.19
C ILE A 124 -17.14 8.78 1.68
N LEU A 125 -16.12 8.14 1.11
CA LEU A 125 -15.98 8.00 -0.34
C LEU A 125 -17.09 7.07 -0.83
N ASP A 126 -18.28 7.63 -1.10
CA ASP A 126 -19.32 6.90 -1.80
C ASP A 126 -18.76 6.47 -3.17
N LYS A 127 -18.88 5.18 -3.50
CA LYS A 127 -18.62 4.72 -4.86
C LYS A 127 -19.55 5.51 -5.78
N ALA A 128 -18.96 6.26 -6.71
CA ALA A 128 -19.68 6.84 -7.83
C ALA A 128 -20.56 5.74 -8.47
N GLY A 129 -21.85 6.08 -8.65
CA GLY A 129 -22.89 5.19 -9.16
C GLY A 129 -22.66 4.70 -10.58
#